data_AF-A0A662TSV4-F1
#
_entry.id   AF-A0A662TSV4-F1
#
_cell.length_a   1.000
_cell.length_b   1.000
_cell.length_c   1.000
_cell.angle_alpha   90.00
_cell.angle_beta   90.00
_cell.angle_gamma   90.00
#
_symmetry.space_group_name_H-M   'P 1'
#
loop_
_entity.id
_entity.type
_entity.pdbx_description
1 polymer ?
#
loop_
_entity_poly.entity_id
_entity_poly.type
_entity_poly.pdbx_seq_one_letter_code
_entity_poly.pdbx_strand_id
1 'polypeptide(L)'
;ILKLLRGGRKVIIYTASEWKWKVYLELLEGKEIGEILSEIKPEQKDEVGKFASHMKRKIMRSKEGLRRRRMRTGILDEYAILTDNGEYIEEELQIPVEIYREEDPERYDPQDKAREAEPYRPTIFVEQKEGAQR
;
A
#
# COMPACT_ATOMS: atom_id res chain seq x y z
N ILE A 1 -6.22 4.74 -15.98
CA ILE A 1 -5.01 4.55 -15.15
C ILE A 1 -3.96 3.74 -15.91
N LEU A 2 -4.26 2.52 -16.38
CA LEU A 2 -3.31 1.69 -17.16
C LEU A 2 -2.75 2.36 -18.42
N LYS A 3 -3.56 3.12 -19.16
CA LYS A 3 -3.13 3.84 -20.38
C LYS A 3 -2.10 4.97 -20.12
N LEU A 4 -1.99 5.47 -18.88
CA LEU A 4 -1.06 6.54 -18.48
C LEU A 4 0.34 6.02 -18.14
N LEU A 5 0.52 4.71 -18.00
CA LEU A 5 1.79 4.09 -17.64
C LEU A 5 2.64 3.74 -18.88
N ARG A 6 2.05 3.80 -20.08
CA ARG A 6 2.72 3.50 -21.36
C ARG A 6 3.75 4.59 -21.68
N GLY A 7 5.02 4.30 -21.41
CA GLY A 7 6.15 5.21 -21.60
C GLY A 7 7.28 5.04 -20.58
N GLY A 8 7.00 4.40 -19.45
CA GLY A 8 8.00 4.03 -18.44
C GLY A 8 8.95 2.92 -18.91
N ARG A 9 10.09 2.82 -18.23
CA ARG A 9 11.06 1.72 -18.36
C ARG A 9 10.66 0.51 -17.51
N LYS A 10 10.11 0.76 -16.33
CA LYS A 10 9.71 -0.26 -15.35
C LYS A 10 8.58 0.29 -14.48
N VAL A 11 7.62 -0.56 -14.13
CA VAL A 11 6.59 -0.29 -13.12
C VAL A 11 6.90 -1.08 -11.87
N ILE A 12 6.76 -0.46 -10.70
CA ILE A 12 6.99 -1.11 -9.42
C ILE A 12 5.77 -0.90 -8.55
N ILE A 13 5.25 -2.00 -8.00
CA ILE A 13 4.06 -1.98 -7.14
C ILE A 13 4.48 -2.37 -5.73
N TYR A 14 4.14 -1.53 -4.77
CA TYR A 14 4.43 -1.78 -3.35
C TYR A 14 3.16 -2.09 -2.60
N THR A 15 3.17 -3.19 -1.84
CA THR A 15 2.07 -3.59 -0.97
C THR A 15 2.32 -3.14 0.46
N ALA A 16 1.24 -2.88 1.20
CA ALA A 16 1.37 -2.42 2.58
C ALA A 16 2.03 -3.48 3.47
N SER A 17 2.82 -3.01 4.43
CA SER A 17 3.38 -3.82 5.52
C SER A 17 2.31 -4.48 6.40
N GLU A 18 2.69 -5.53 7.11
CA GLU A 18 1.77 -6.26 7.98
C GLU A 18 1.26 -5.39 9.13
N TRP A 19 2.11 -4.54 9.69
CA TRP A 19 1.72 -3.66 10.79
C TRP A 19 0.68 -2.62 10.35
N LYS A 20 0.75 -2.11 9.11
CA LYS A 20 -0.27 -1.22 8.55
C LYS A 20 -1.61 -1.91 8.39
N TRP A 21 -1.61 -3.17 7.97
CA TRP A 21 -2.82 -4.01 7.93
C TRP A 21 -3.45 -4.16 9.31
N LYS A 22 -2.64 -4.49 10.33
CA LYS A 22 -3.11 -4.61 11.71
C LYS A 22 -3.78 -3.32 12.18
N VAL A 23 -3.07 -2.19 12.09
CA VAL A 23 -3.57 -0.88 12.55
C VAL A 23 -4.84 -0.47 11.78
N TYR A 24 -4.89 -0.71 10.47
CA TYR A 24 -6.06 -0.39 9.66
C TYR A 24 -7.30 -1.18 10.09
N LEU A 25 -7.17 -2.48 10.33
CA LEU A 25 -8.29 -3.33 10.72
C LEU A 25 -8.77 -3.03 12.14
N GLU A 26 -7.87 -2.81 13.09
CA GLU A 26 -8.23 -2.38 14.44
C GLU A 26 -9.05 -1.07 14.43
N LEU A 27 -8.62 -0.09 13.63
CA LEU A 27 -9.39 1.15 13.44
C LEU A 27 -10.73 0.92 12.75
N LEU A 28 -10.81 -0.05 11.84
CA LEU A 28 -12.04 -0.37 11.11
C LEU A 28 -13.05 -1.07 12.03
N GLU A 29 -12.57 -1.87 12.98
CA GLU A 29 -13.34 -2.53 14.04
C GLU A 29 -13.77 -1.55 15.15
N GLY A 30 -13.20 -0.34 15.18
CA GLY A 30 -13.61 0.75 16.05
C GLY A 30 -12.68 1.02 17.24
N LYS A 31 -11.52 0.37 17.30
CA LYS A 31 -10.50 0.64 18.33
C LYS A 31 -9.98 2.06 18.21
N GLU A 32 -9.78 2.73 19.34
CA GLU A 32 -9.25 4.08 19.35
C GLU A 32 -7.72 4.11 19.16
N ILE A 33 -7.19 5.21 18.61
CA ILE A 33 -5.76 5.34 18.33
C ILE A 33 -4.93 5.17 19.61
N GLY A 34 -5.42 5.70 20.74
CA GLY A 34 -4.74 5.56 22.03
C GLY A 34 -4.61 4.10 22.48
N GLU A 35 -5.63 3.27 22.23
CA GLU A 35 -5.61 1.84 22.53
C GLU A 35 -4.59 1.12 21.64
N ILE A 36 -4.57 1.41 20.33
CA ILE A 36 -3.58 0.85 19.41
C ILE A 36 -2.17 1.20 19.86
N LEU A 37 -1.90 2.48 20.15
CA LEU A 37 -0.58 2.96 20.59
C LEU A 37 -0.14 2.43 21.96
N SER A 38 -1.05 1.89 22.77
CA SER A 38 -0.69 1.26 24.05
C SER A 38 0.06 -0.06 23.87
N GLU A 39 -0.15 -0.75 22.73
CA GLU A 39 0.46 -2.05 22.40
C GLU A 39 1.74 -1.92 21.54
N ILE A 40 2.09 -0.69 21.13
CA ILE A 40 3.22 -0.42 20.24
C ILE A 40 4.45 -0.02 21.04
N LYS A 41 5.62 -0.48 20.60
CA LYS A 41 6.91 -0.11 21.20
C LYS A 41 7.14 1.41 21.11
N PRO A 42 7.71 2.05 22.14
CA PRO A 42 7.91 3.51 22.17
C PRO A 42 8.52 4.09 20.91
N GLU A 43 9.50 3.40 20.32
CA GLU A 43 10.28 3.85 19.15
C GLU A 43 9.43 3.91 17.86
N GLN A 44 8.33 3.16 17.81
CA GLN A 44 7.44 3.05 16.64
C GLN A 44 6.16 3.90 16.80
N LYS A 45 5.88 4.42 18.00
CA LYS A 45 4.62 5.12 18.29
C LYS A 45 4.37 6.34 17.40
N ASP A 46 5.43 7.07 17.04
CA ASP A 46 5.28 8.29 16.24
C ASP A 46 4.85 7.97 14.79
N GLU A 47 5.46 6.94 14.18
CA GLU A 47 5.10 6.46 12.85
C GLU A 47 3.70 5.83 12.84
N VAL A 48 3.43 4.91 13.77
CA VAL A 48 2.13 4.25 13.88
C VAL A 48 1.03 5.26 14.18
N GLY A 49 1.29 6.26 15.03
CA GLY A 49 0.33 7.30 15.37
C GLY A 49 -0.05 8.19 14.18
N LYS A 50 0.95 8.57 13.36
CA LYS A 50 0.71 9.31 12.10
C LYS A 50 -0.11 8.50 11.12
N PHE A 51 0.25 7.22 10.91
CA PHE A 51 -0.48 6.33 10.03
C PHE A 51 -1.92 6.10 10.52
N ALA A 52 -2.11 5.78 11.80
CA ALA A 52 -3.42 5.56 12.41
C ALA A 52 -4.32 6.79 12.29
N SER A 53 -3.78 7.98 12.54
CA SER A 53 -4.49 9.25 12.36
C SER A 53 -4.91 9.48 10.91
N HIS A 54 -4.02 9.17 9.96
CA HIS A 54 -4.32 9.25 8.53
C HIS A 54 -5.45 8.27 8.13
N MET A 55 -5.34 7.01 8.55
CA MET A 55 -6.33 5.97 8.28
C MET A 55 -7.69 6.28 8.90
N LYS A 56 -7.75 6.73 10.17
CA LYS A 56 -8.99 7.08 10.85
C LYS A 56 -9.77 8.15 10.07
N ARG A 57 -9.09 9.21 9.60
CA ARG A 57 -9.72 10.24 8.75
C ARG A 57 -10.28 9.67 7.45
N LYS A 58 -9.59 8.72 6.82
CA LYS A 58 -10.06 8.07 5.58
C LYS A 58 -11.25 7.14 5.83
N ILE A 59 -11.22 6.37 6.91
CA ILE A 59 -12.33 5.51 7.32
C ILE A 59 -13.58 6.34 7.58
N MET A 60 -13.47 7.46 8.30
CA MET A 60 -14.60 8.37 8.57
C MET A 60 -15.21 8.95 7.28
N ARG A 61 -14.37 9.29 6.29
CA ARG A 61 -14.81 9.82 4.99
C ARG A 61 -15.30 8.74 4.02
N SER A 62 -15.08 7.47 4.31
CA SER A 62 -15.47 6.37 3.43
C SER A 62 -16.96 6.02 3.55
N LYS A 63 -17.56 5.52 2.46
CA LYS A 63 -18.95 5.08 2.44
C LYS A 63 -19.14 3.87 3.36
N GLU A 64 -20.27 3.80 4.04
CA GLU A 64 -20.56 2.71 4.97
C GLU A 64 -20.49 1.32 4.31
N GLY A 65 -21.04 1.18 3.10
CA GLY A 65 -20.96 -0.08 2.35
C GLY A 65 -19.53 -0.54 2.07
N LEU A 66 -18.60 0.39 1.83
CA LEU A 66 -17.18 0.08 1.65
C LEU A 66 -16.55 -0.40 2.95
N ARG A 67 -16.83 0.27 4.08
CA ARG A 67 -16.36 -0.16 5.41
C ARG A 67 -16.85 -1.57 5.74
N ARG A 68 -18.16 -1.83 5.59
CA ARG A 68 -18.74 -3.15 5.83
C ARG A 68 -18.12 -4.23 4.93
N ARG A 69 -17.84 -3.92 3.66
CA ARG A 69 -17.17 -4.87 2.77
C ARG A 69 -15.76 -5.18 3.25
N ARG A 70 -14.95 -4.16 3.57
CA ARG A 70 -13.58 -4.34 4.07
C ARG A 70 -13.54 -5.08 5.41
N MET A 71 -14.49 -4.82 6.32
CA MET A 71 -14.61 -5.60 7.56
C MET A 71 -14.88 -7.08 7.31
N ARG A 72 -15.75 -7.42 6.35
CA ARG A 72 -16.00 -8.82 6.00
C ARG A 72 -14.82 -9.48 5.29
N THR A 73 -14.08 -8.73 4.48
CA THR A 73 -12.94 -9.25 3.72
C THR A 73 -11.71 -9.45 4.59
N GLY A 74 -11.45 -8.56 5.57
CA GLY A 74 -10.30 -8.70 6.48
C GLY A 74 -8.96 -8.39 5.81
N ILE A 75 -7.93 -9.18 6.12
CA ILE A 75 -6.59 -9.05 5.49
C ILE A 75 -6.63 -9.68 4.10
N LEU A 76 -6.02 -9.02 3.13
CA LEU A 76 -5.70 -9.60 1.82
C LEU A 76 -4.19 -9.72 1.69
N ASP A 77 -3.72 -10.87 1.21
CA ASP A 77 -2.34 -11.00 0.75
C ASP A 77 -2.20 -10.33 -0.63
N GLU A 78 -2.13 -8.99 -0.60
CA GLU A 78 -1.99 -8.17 -1.82
C GLU A 78 -0.76 -8.59 -2.63
N TYR A 79 0.31 -8.98 -1.95
CA TYR A 79 1.53 -9.40 -2.61
C TYR A 79 1.29 -10.68 -3.41
N ALA A 80 0.75 -11.73 -2.78
CA ALA A 80 0.42 -12.97 -3.50
C ALA A 80 -0.53 -12.71 -4.66
N ILE A 81 -1.62 -11.95 -4.43
CA ILE A 81 -2.61 -11.65 -5.47
C ILE A 81 -1.97 -10.91 -6.65
N LEU A 82 -1.13 -9.91 -6.40
CA LEU A 82 -0.49 -9.13 -7.46
C LEU A 82 0.57 -9.96 -8.18
N THR A 83 1.38 -10.73 -7.46
CA THR A 83 2.44 -11.55 -8.03
C THR A 83 1.85 -12.67 -8.90
N ASP A 84 0.77 -13.32 -8.45
CA ASP A 84 0.05 -14.34 -9.23
C ASP A 84 -0.53 -13.77 -10.54
N ASN A 85 -0.74 -12.46 -10.61
CA ASN A 85 -1.25 -11.76 -11.79
C ASN A 85 -0.17 -10.88 -12.47
N GLY A 86 1.10 -10.99 -12.06
CA GLY A 86 2.18 -10.11 -12.50
C GLY A 86 2.37 -10.15 -14.02
N GLU A 87 2.45 -11.35 -14.59
CA GLU A 87 2.60 -11.57 -16.04
C GLU A 87 1.46 -10.90 -16.83
N TYR A 88 0.21 -11.02 -16.38
CA TYR A 88 -0.92 -10.37 -17.02
C TYR A 88 -0.81 -8.84 -16.98
N ILE A 89 -0.35 -8.27 -15.86
CA ILE A 89 -0.15 -6.82 -15.74
C ILE A 89 0.97 -6.36 -16.68
N GLU A 90 2.07 -7.11 -16.77
CA GLU A 90 3.17 -6.84 -17.70
C GLU A 90 2.71 -6.87 -19.16
N GLU A 91 1.93 -7.88 -19.54
CA GLU A 91 1.38 -8.01 -20.90
C GLU A 91 0.46 -6.84 -21.26
N GLU A 92 -0.42 -6.40 -20.35
CA GLU A 92 -1.33 -5.28 -20.60
C GLU A 92 -0.60 -3.92 -20.72
N LEU A 93 0.49 -3.77 -19.95
CA LEU A 93 1.29 -2.54 -19.91
C LEU A 93 2.40 -2.50 -20.96
N GLN A 94 2.86 -3.66 -21.44
CA GLN A 94 4.04 -3.83 -22.29
C GLN A 94 5.32 -3.26 -21.66
N ILE A 95 5.42 -3.34 -20.33
CA ILE A 95 6.51 -2.81 -19.50
C ILE A 95 6.76 -3.82 -18.36
N PRO A 96 8.03 -4.10 -18.00
CA PRO A 96 8.34 -4.94 -16.84
C PRO A 96 7.71 -4.41 -15.55
N VAL A 97 7.19 -5.32 -14.73
CA VAL A 97 6.52 -5.04 -13.46
C VAL A 97 7.22 -5.80 -12.34
N GLU A 98 7.67 -5.07 -11.32
CA GLU A 98 8.18 -5.66 -10.09
C GLU A 98 7.20 -5.38 -8.95
N ILE A 99 7.05 -6.34 -8.04
CA ILE A 99 6.12 -6.25 -6.92
C ILE A 99 6.92 -6.52 -5.65
N TYR A 100 6.83 -5.61 -4.69
CA TYR A 100 7.54 -5.70 -3.42
C TYR A 100 6.60 -5.45 -2.23
N ARG A 101 6.93 -6.06 -1.09
CA ARG A 101 6.34 -5.66 0.18
C ARG A 101 7.05 -4.41 0.71
N GLU A 102 6.36 -3.60 1.49
CA GLU A 102 6.98 -2.48 2.21
C GLU A 102 8.09 -2.92 3.18
N GLU A 103 8.13 -4.17 3.62
CA GLU A 103 9.18 -4.63 4.53
C GLU A 103 10.24 -5.48 3.84
N ASP A 104 10.17 -5.58 2.50
CA ASP A 104 11.14 -6.33 1.72
C ASP A 104 12.52 -5.64 1.72
N PRO A 105 13.56 -6.29 2.29
CA PRO A 105 14.90 -5.70 2.39
C PRO A 105 15.61 -5.58 1.03
N GLU A 106 15.19 -6.36 0.03
CA GLU A 106 15.77 -6.37 -1.31
C GLU A 106 14.98 -5.49 -2.29
N ARG A 107 13.96 -4.75 -1.81
CA ARG A 107 13.16 -3.89 -2.69
C ARG A 107 14.01 -2.82 -3.37
N TYR A 108 13.74 -2.61 -4.65
CA TYR A 108 14.22 -1.42 -5.35
C TYR A 108 13.22 -0.28 -5.16
N ASP A 109 13.54 0.69 -4.31
CA ASP A 109 12.68 1.85 -4.02
C ASP A 109 13.47 3.17 -3.90
N PRO A 110 13.91 3.76 -5.03
CA PRO A 110 14.78 4.93 -5.03
C PRO A 110 14.12 6.21 -4.49
N GLN A 111 12.79 6.20 -4.30
CA GLN A 111 12.02 7.36 -3.82
C GLN A 111 11.25 7.08 -2.51
N ASP A 112 11.54 5.97 -1.83
CA ASP A 112 10.86 5.54 -0.59
C ASP A 112 9.31 5.51 -0.73
N LYS A 113 8.84 5.15 -1.93
CA LYS A 113 7.42 5.11 -2.31
C LYS A 113 6.65 3.98 -1.64
N ALA A 114 7.34 2.93 -1.22
CA ALA A 114 6.72 1.79 -0.55
C ALA A 114 6.04 2.19 0.77
N ARG A 115 6.55 3.22 1.46
CA ARG A 115 5.93 3.74 2.69
C ARG A 115 4.58 4.42 2.47
N GLU A 116 4.26 4.78 1.23
CA GLU A 116 2.95 5.32 0.87
C GLU A 116 1.91 4.22 0.65
N ALA A 117 2.31 2.94 0.58
CA ALA A 117 1.39 1.82 0.41
C ALA A 117 0.45 1.69 1.62
N GLU A 118 -0.83 1.46 1.35
CA GLU A 118 -1.88 1.34 2.35
C GLU A 118 -2.70 0.07 2.09
N PRO A 119 -3.31 -0.53 3.13
CA PRO A 119 -4.22 -1.65 2.96
C PRO A 119 -5.35 -1.33 1.96
N TYR A 120 -5.59 -2.26 1.03
CA TYR A 120 -6.51 -2.12 -0.10
C TYR A 120 -6.12 -1.03 -1.11
N ARG A 121 -4.88 -0.53 -1.05
CA ARG A 121 -4.35 0.49 -1.95
C ARG A 121 -2.82 0.41 -2.05
N PRO A 122 -2.32 -0.56 -2.82
CA PRO A 122 -0.91 -0.60 -3.22
C PRO A 122 -0.46 0.71 -3.87
N THR A 123 0.81 1.05 -3.71
CA THR A 123 1.43 2.22 -4.35
C THR A 123 2.16 1.82 -5.61
N ILE A 124 2.12 2.68 -6.63
CA ILE A 124 2.81 2.44 -7.90
C ILE A 124 3.92 3.48 -8.07
N PHE A 125 5.11 3.02 -8.38
CA PHE A 125 6.22 3.81 -8.87
C PHE A 125 6.49 3.47 -10.33
N VAL A 126 6.76 4.49 -11.14
CA VAL A 126 7.08 4.32 -12.56
C VAL A 126 8.44 4.93 -12.80
N GLU A 127 9.40 4.08 -13.12
CA GLU A 127 10.71 4.53 -13.56
C GLU A 127 10.60 5.04 -14.99
N GLN A 128 10.88 6.32 -15.21
CA GLN A 128 10.92 6.92 -16.54
C GLN A 128 12.27 6.60 -17.22
N LYS A 129 12.29 6.54 -18.55
CA LYS A 129 13.54 6.44 -19.29
C LYS A 129 14.38 7.71 -19.05
N GLU A 130 15.68 7.55 -18.78
CA GLU A 130 16.61 8.69 -18.74
C GLU A 130 16.49 9.47 -20.06
N GLY A 131 16.17 10.76 -19.97
CA GLY A 131 15.92 11.64 -21.12
C GLY A 131 14.50 12.24 -21.19
N ALA A 132 13.59 11.90 -20.28
CA ALA A 132 12.24 12.49 -20.21
C ALA A 132 12.15 13.74 -19.30
N GLN A 133 13.23 14.51 -19.18
CA GLN A 133 13.13 15.93 -18.79
C GLN A 133 13.24 16.77 -20.05
N ARG A 134 12.09 17.27 -20.50
CA ARG A 134 11.99 18.50 -21.30
C ARG A 134 11.01 19.42 -20.60
#